data_AF-B0L0Y6-F1
#
_entry.id   AF-B0L0Y6-F1
#
_cell.length_a   1.000
_cell.length_b   1.000
_cell.length_c   1.000
_cell.angle_alpha   90.00
_cell.angle_beta   90.00
_cell.angle_gamma   90.00
#
_symmetry.space_group_name_H-M   'P 1'
#
loop_
_entity.id
_entity.type
_entity.pdbx_description
1 polymer ?
#
loop_
_entity_poly.entity_id
_entity_poly.type
_entity_poly.pdbx_seq_one_letter_code
_entity_poly.pdbx_strand_id
1 'polypeptide(L)'
;MKLFMFAAIIFTMASTTVRAEQCANNRKVCTWDGQGDTNCDCIGTACHEDDAHKVSVAGSAFYTCQPISAFRVCDGSEDVMDAGFSELYCRCSGGSYTISNGEVVCD
;
A
#
# COMPACT_ATOMS: atom_id res chain seq x y z
N MET A 1 -24.54 51.12 26.84
CA MET A 1 -24.64 49.67 27.13
C MET A 1 -23.78 48.95 26.10
N LYS A 2 -22.69 48.31 26.53
CA LYS A 2 -21.67 47.72 25.65
C LYS A 2 -22.18 46.37 25.14
N LEU A 3 -22.56 46.31 23.86
CA LEU A 3 -22.92 45.07 23.17
C LEU A 3 -21.65 44.27 22.89
N PHE A 4 -21.61 43.05 23.42
CA PHE A 4 -20.60 42.05 23.16
C PHE A 4 -20.79 41.52 21.74
N MET A 5 -19.83 41.82 20.85
CA MET A 5 -19.78 41.27 19.51
C MET A 5 -19.13 39.89 19.61
N PHE A 6 -19.95 38.84 19.51
CA PHE A 6 -19.48 37.45 19.44
C PHE A 6 -18.80 37.24 18.09
N ALA A 7 -17.48 37.03 18.11
CA ALA A 7 -16.73 36.56 16.96
C ALA A 7 -17.13 35.11 16.67
N ALA A 8 -17.97 34.91 15.66
CA ALA A 8 -18.29 33.58 15.14
C ALA A 8 -17.06 33.05 14.38
N ILE A 9 -16.34 32.11 14.98
CA ILE A 9 -15.27 31.35 14.32
C ILE A 9 -15.96 30.33 13.41
N ILE A 10 -16.04 30.64 12.12
CA ILE A 10 -16.46 29.69 11.10
C ILE A 10 -15.25 28.79 10.82
N PHE A 11 -15.27 27.56 11.35
CA PHE A 11 -14.35 26.52 10.89
C PHE A 11 -14.80 26.09 9.49
N THR A 12 -14.17 26.67 8.47
CA THR A 12 -14.18 26.08 7.12
C THR A 12 -13.47 24.73 7.21
N MET A 13 -14.26 23.66 7.29
CA MET A 13 -13.79 22.33 6.93
C MET A 13 -13.50 22.39 5.44
N ALA A 14 -12.23 22.59 5.08
CA ALA A 14 -11.78 22.20 3.76
C ALA A 14 -11.99 20.68 3.70
N SER A 15 -13.08 20.26 3.06
CA SER A 15 -13.20 18.90 2.55
C SER A 15 -12.09 18.74 1.53
N THR A 16 -10.87 18.45 1.99
CA THR A 16 -9.89 17.80 1.15
C THR A 16 -10.53 16.46 0.85
N THR A 17 -11.25 16.37 -0.27
CA THR A 17 -11.36 15.10 -0.98
C THR A 17 -9.93 14.66 -1.21
N VAL A 18 -9.42 13.82 -0.32
CA VAL A 18 -8.21 13.05 -0.56
C VAL A 18 -8.65 12.15 -1.71
N ARG A 19 -8.45 12.62 -2.94
CA ARG A 19 -8.50 11.70 -4.08
C ARG A 19 -7.41 10.71 -3.75
N ALA A 20 -7.80 9.49 -3.38
CA ALA A 20 -6.86 8.40 -3.20
C ALA A 20 -5.93 8.45 -4.41
N GLU A 21 -4.64 8.61 -4.15
CA GLU A 21 -3.65 8.68 -5.21
C GLU A 21 -3.82 7.38 -6.01
N GLN A 22 -4.12 7.46 -7.31
CA GLN A 22 -4.18 6.22 -8.09
C GLN A 22 -2.80 5.61 -8.08
N CYS A 23 -2.69 4.29 -7.90
CA CYS A 23 -1.39 3.66 -7.82
C CYS A 23 -0.65 3.99 -9.11
N ALA A 24 0.46 4.74 -9.04
CA ALA A 24 1.20 5.17 -10.24
C ALA A 24 1.63 3.99 -11.13
N ASN A 25 1.63 2.80 -10.54
CA ASN A 25 1.83 1.52 -11.18
C ASN A 25 1.02 0.43 -10.45
N ASN A 26 0.76 -0.71 -11.09
CA ASN A 26 0.08 -1.86 -10.47
C ASN A 26 0.94 -2.61 -9.42
N ARG A 27 2.06 -2.02 -8.99
CA ARG A 27 3.01 -2.64 -8.06
C ARG A 27 2.74 -2.30 -6.61
N LYS A 28 1.91 -1.28 -6.37
CA LYS A 28 1.58 -0.85 -5.02
C LYS A 28 0.78 -1.91 -4.26
N VAL A 29 1.04 -1.95 -2.96
CA VAL A 29 0.21 -2.64 -1.98
C VAL A 29 -1.04 -1.79 -1.75
N CYS A 30 -2.20 -2.38 -1.97
CA CYS A 30 -3.48 -1.70 -1.83
C CYS A 30 -4.15 -1.94 -0.47
N THR A 31 -3.72 -2.98 0.27
CA THR A 31 -4.14 -3.25 1.66
C THR A 31 -3.13 -4.20 2.31
N TRP A 32 -2.99 -4.15 3.63
CA TRP A 32 -2.16 -5.08 4.38
C TRP A 32 -2.86 -5.49 5.68
N ASP A 33 -2.87 -6.78 6.00
CA ASP A 33 -3.55 -7.38 7.16
C ASP A 33 -5.03 -6.93 7.32
N GLY A 34 -5.71 -6.64 6.20
CA GLY A 34 -7.07 -6.10 6.19
C GLY A 34 -7.19 -4.66 6.70
N GLN A 35 -6.07 -4.02 7.06
CA GLN A 35 -5.98 -2.59 7.23
C GLN A 35 -5.80 -1.98 5.84
N GLY A 36 -6.87 -1.37 5.33
CA GLY A 36 -6.86 -0.61 4.10
C GLY A 36 -5.97 0.62 4.25
N ASP A 37 -4.66 0.42 4.16
CA ASP A 37 -3.68 1.49 4.16
C ASP A 37 -3.67 2.09 2.76
N THR A 38 -4.47 3.14 2.65
CA THR A 38 -4.81 3.89 1.44
C THR A 38 -3.61 4.66 0.91
N ASN A 39 -2.53 3.98 0.53
CA ASN A 39 -1.49 4.62 -0.25
C ASN A 39 -1.90 4.73 -1.72
N CYS A 40 -2.83 3.89 -2.20
CA CYS A 40 -3.46 4.11 -3.48
C CYS A 40 -4.68 3.24 -3.81
N ASP A 41 -5.48 3.71 -4.77
CA ASP A 41 -6.52 2.92 -5.44
C ASP A 41 -5.97 2.20 -6.68
N CYS A 42 -6.27 0.92 -6.82
CA CYS A 42 -5.89 0.13 -7.99
C CYS A 42 -6.54 0.69 -9.26
N ILE A 43 -5.72 0.94 -10.29
CA ILE A 43 -6.21 1.54 -11.53
C ILE A 43 -7.12 0.53 -12.25
N GLY A 44 -8.42 0.82 -12.29
CA GLY A 44 -9.40 0.05 -13.07
C GLY A 44 -9.83 -1.29 -12.46
N THR A 45 -9.41 -1.60 -11.24
CA THR A 45 -9.83 -2.81 -10.50
C THR A 45 -10.03 -2.49 -9.02
N ALA A 46 -10.76 -3.34 -8.31
CA ALA A 46 -10.76 -3.33 -6.85
C ALA A 46 -9.44 -3.92 -6.32
N CYS A 47 -9.10 -3.58 -5.08
CA CYS A 47 -8.07 -4.29 -4.33
C CYS A 47 -8.60 -5.69 -3.97
N HIS A 48 -7.97 -6.74 -4.49
CA HIS A 48 -8.38 -8.13 -4.25
C HIS A 48 -7.58 -8.69 -3.08
N GLU A 49 -8.29 -9.14 -2.04
CA GLU A 49 -7.70 -9.77 -0.85
C GLU A 49 -7.69 -11.31 -0.99
N ASP A 50 -7.16 -11.83 -2.10
CA ASP A 50 -7.05 -13.26 -2.38
C ASP A 50 -5.58 -13.73 -2.46
N ASP A 51 -5.37 -15.04 -2.42
CA ASP A 51 -4.03 -15.64 -2.47
C ASP A 51 -3.24 -15.31 -3.75
N ALA A 52 -3.93 -14.97 -4.85
CA ALA A 52 -3.26 -14.59 -6.09
C ALA A 52 -2.64 -13.19 -6.00
N HIS A 53 -3.11 -12.34 -5.09
CA HIS A 53 -2.63 -10.98 -4.87
C HIS A 53 -1.84 -10.83 -3.56
N LYS A 54 -1.71 -11.91 -2.77
CA LYS A 54 -1.12 -11.90 -1.43
C LYS A 54 0.37 -12.23 -1.44
N VAL A 55 1.13 -11.43 -0.70
CA VAL A 55 2.51 -11.71 -0.29
C VAL A 55 2.55 -11.77 1.24
N SER A 56 3.18 -12.79 1.80
CA SER A 56 3.35 -12.91 3.25
C SER A 56 4.79 -12.58 3.63
N VAL A 57 5.00 -11.46 4.31
CA VAL A 57 6.32 -11.01 4.79
C VAL A 57 6.30 -10.95 6.31
N ALA A 58 7.19 -11.70 6.96
CA ALA A 58 7.35 -11.68 8.42
C ALA A 58 6.05 -11.88 9.23
N GLY A 59 5.08 -12.62 8.68
CA GLY A 59 3.79 -12.89 9.32
C GLY A 59 2.66 -11.90 8.99
N SER A 60 2.95 -10.83 8.25
CA SER A 60 1.96 -9.88 7.72
C SER A 60 1.60 -10.19 6.27
N ALA A 61 0.32 -10.08 5.93
CA ALA A 61 -0.20 -10.28 4.58
C ALA A 61 -0.33 -8.95 3.85
N PHE A 62 0.38 -8.77 2.75
CA PHE A 62 0.33 -7.61 1.87
C PHE A 62 -0.37 -7.98 0.57
N TYR A 63 -1.31 -7.16 0.11
CA TYR A 63 -2.05 -7.43 -1.13
C TYR A 63 -1.78 -6.37 -2.18
N THR A 64 -1.50 -6.79 -3.41
CA THR A 64 -1.18 -5.89 -4.53
C THR A 64 -2.34 -5.75 -5.53
N CYS A 65 -2.30 -4.70 -6.34
CA CYS A 65 -3.35 -4.46 -7.35
C CYS A 65 -3.35 -5.43 -8.53
N GLN A 66 -2.22 -6.07 -8.83
CA GLN A 66 -2.13 -7.14 -9.83
C GLN A 66 -1.74 -8.45 -9.14
N PRO A 67 -2.02 -9.60 -9.77
CA PRO A 67 -1.61 -10.89 -9.23
C PRO A 67 -0.09 -10.97 -9.05
N ILE A 68 0.37 -11.65 -8.01
CA ILE A 68 1.80 -11.87 -7.72
C ILE A 68 2.49 -12.53 -8.91
N SER A 69 1.79 -13.40 -9.65
CA SER A 69 2.30 -14.03 -10.87
C SER A 69 2.66 -13.05 -12.00
N ALA A 70 2.09 -11.84 -12.02
CA ALA A 70 2.39 -10.80 -13.00
C ALA A 70 3.70 -10.07 -12.72
N PHE A 71 4.26 -10.19 -11.51
CA PHE A 71 5.55 -9.62 -11.18
C PHE A 71 6.68 -10.47 -11.76
N ARG A 72 7.78 -9.81 -12.15
CA ARG A 72 9.01 -10.50 -12.54
C ARG A 72 9.56 -11.28 -11.35
N VAL A 73 10.28 -12.37 -11.61
CA VAL A 73 11.02 -13.08 -10.56
C VAL A 73 12.20 -12.23 -10.13
N CYS A 74 12.46 -12.15 -8.83
CA CYS A 74 13.60 -11.42 -8.29
C CYS A 74 14.93 -12.12 -8.63
N ASP A 75 15.92 -11.36 -9.10
CA ASP A 75 17.28 -11.80 -9.34
C ASP A 75 18.09 -11.82 -8.03
N GLY A 76 17.65 -12.62 -7.04
CA GLY A 76 18.39 -13.06 -5.83
C GLY A 76 18.89 -12.03 -4.81
N SER A 77 19.21 -10.80 -5.23
CA SER A 77 19.78 -9.72 -4.42
C SER A 77 19.09 -8.38 -4.66
N GLU A 78 17.97 -8.36 -5.38
CA GLU A 78 17.16 -7.16 -5.51
C GLU A 78 16.17 -7.05 -4.34
N ASP A 79 15.91 -5.81 -3.92
CA ASP A 79 14.86 -5.53 -2.96
C ASP A 79 13.52 -5.98 -3.54
N VAL A 80 12.80 -6.78 -2.76
CA VAL A 80 11.53 -7.33 -3.19
C VAL A 80 10.41 -6.33 -2.99
N MET A 81 10.49 -5.55 -1.91
CA MET A 81 9.56 -4.48 -1.59
C MET A 81 10.30 -3.21 -1.19
N ASP A 82 9.66 -2.07 -1.39
CA ASP A 82 10.07 -0.81 -0.80
C ASP A 82 10.15 -0.90 0.73
N ALA A 83 11.04 -0.12 1.34
CA ALA A 83 11.24 -0.09 2.80
C ALA A 83 9.96 0.32 3.57
N GLY A 84 9.02 1.03 2.92
CA GLY A 84 7.70 1.34 3.48
C GLY A 84 6.65 0.26 3.30
N PHE A 85 7.01 -0.92 2.78
CA PHE A 85 6.09 -2.02 2.43
C PHE A 85 4.94 -1.59 1.50
N SER A 86 5.14 -0.50 0.76
CA SER A 86 4.10 0.15 -0.03
C SER A 86 4.09 -0.31 -1.49
N GLU A 87 5.17 -0.91 -1.96
CA GLU A 87 5.35 -1.33 -3.34
C GLU A 87 6.14 -2.64 -3.42
N LEU A 88 5.65 -3.57 -4.24
CA LEU A 88 6.32 -4.83 -4.55
C LEU A 88 7.05 -4.68 -5.90
N TYR A 89 8.37 -4.84 -5.92
CA TYR A 89 9.16 -4.70 -7.14
C TYR A 89 9.19 -5.96 -7.99
N CYS A 90 9.24 -7.12 -7.33
CA CYS A 90 9.37 -8.43 -7.93
C CYS A 90 8.77 -9.51 -7.02
N ARG A 91 8.71 -10.75 -7.50
CA ARG A 91 8.25 -11.91 -6.71
C ARG A 91 9.38 -12.89 -6.47
N CYS A 92 9.33 -13.56 -5.32
CA CYS A 92 10.24 -14.65 -5.03
C CYS A 92 9.81 -15.91 -5.78
N SER A 93 10.75 -16.61 -6.39
CA SER A 93 10.47 -17.82 -7.18
C SER A 93 9.75 -18.89 -6.36
N GLY A 94 10.11 -19.02 -5.07
CA GLY A 94 9.49 -19.93 -4.11
C GLY A 94 8.26 -19.37 -3.38
N GLY A 95 7.90 -18.09 -3.59
CA GLY A 95 6.82 -17.43 -2.87
C GLY A 95 7.09 -17.15 -1.39
N SER A 96 8.35 -17.28 -0.95
CA SER A 96 8.78 -17.00 0.42
C SER A 96 9.50 -15.66 0.50
N TYR A 97 9.13 -14.85 1.49
CA TYR A 97 9.63 -13.50 1.70
C TYR A 97 10.04 -13.34 3.17
N THR A 98 11.22 -12.80 3.40
CA THR A 98 11.77 -12.57 4.74
C THR A 98 12.35 -11.16 4.85
N ILE A 99 12.56 -10.69 6.08
CA ILE A 99 13.17 -9.38 6.34
C ILE A 99 14.63 -9.59 6.72
N SER A 100 15.54 -9.03 5.94
CA SER A 100 16.98 -9.03 6.22
C SER A 100 17.47 -7.59 6.20
N ASN A 101 18.12 -7.14 7.28
CA ASN A 101 18.62 -5.76 7.42
C ASN A 101 17.56 -4.63 7.24
N GLY A 102 16.27 -4.95 7.42
CA GLY A 102 15.17 -3.99 7.22
C GLY A 102 14.61 -3.96 5.79
N GLU A 103 15.14 -4.80 4.89
CA GLU A 103 14.70 -4.95 3.51
C GLU A 103 13.95 -6.27 3.35
N VAL A 104 12.95 -6.30 2.47
CA VAL A 104 12.25 -7.54 2.12
C VAL A 104 13.05 -8.25 1.05
N VAL A 105 13.51 -9.46 1.35
CA VAL A 105 14.28 -10.32 0.45
C VAL A 105 13.58 -11.66 0.26
N CYS A 106 13.97 -12.38 -0.78
CA CYS A 106 13.53 -13.76 -0.98
C CYS A 106 14.24 -14.70 0.00
N ASP A 107 13.47 -15.58 0.63
CA ASP A 107 13.98 -16.68 1.46
C ASP A 107 14.27 -17.92 0.61
#